data_AF-A0A7C5BX87-F1
#
_entry.id   AF-A0A7C5BX87-F1
#
_cell.length_a   1.000
_cell.length_b   1.000
_cell.length_c   1.000
_cell.angle_alpha   90.00
_cell.angle_beta   90.00
_cell.angle_gamma   90.00
#
_symmetry.space_group_name_H-M   'P 1'
#
loop_
_entity.id
_entity.type
_entity.pdbx_description
1 polymer ?
#
loop_
_entity_poly.entity_id
_entity_poly.type
_entity_poly.pdbx_seq_one_letter_code
_entity_poly.pdbx_strand_id
1 'polypeptide(L)'
;MSEKFWRVIVPAVILLAGIGIALALILMRPGEAYVPKVEPIPVVDVVQVRPHVGTVNIEADGVVVPYREFQVAAQVEGKVVFKADLCRAGLFVPPNTLLFRIDPTDYQLQEQRLEQEVRQATNALEELKVEIANIQDLLRVAQQDYELEKRSFARQEELHRNRIISDADYEQASRSLLKAENALVTLQNQLRTAQTRKESLEAALERVRTQLAEVKVRLARTEIYSPADVETVVIRDSAEVGDYVRAGTILAVLEDVSRVEVRVNLRRDQFSWIWAIKARESSQDPPKDPAETYRLPALPVTITHELEGAKFAWEGFLWRYEGLGLNEATRTVPCRILVENRGKSQPQIMPDSWRVPAGPPILMRGMFVSVQIHVPQVVPMLRIPEETLQPGNWVWRFEPTEHPQDLKSSQSGIDKSEPQGTTQTLGTSPAGPEAPGASHQAASSSGQHMFTSEGTSKGSIGRVRRVQVQPVATVRIPRLVYAEGGVERLLDGKTLRFENGQLVQATLEGESPQVLWSSPIFLQTPEGLVPIDGVRYQVLEGVVHEMTPTGPVALPDVMIQLPPEAPFGVQLIRELIVPTRPGYLEAGDFIVITPLVANDGTLVQTRGEP
;
A
#
# COMPACT_ATOMS: atom_id res chain seq x y z
N MET A 1 91.52 76.55 18.52
CA MET A 1 90.39 75.81 19.13
C MET A 1 90.46 74.37 18.66
N SER A 2 90.36 73.42 19.58
CA SER A 2 91.02 72.11 19.54
C SER A 2 90.51 71.12 18.47
N GLU A 3 91.45 70.37 17.87
CA GLU A 3 91.33 69.16 17.02
C GLU A 3 90.26 68.12 17.44
N LYS A 4 89.78 68.15 18.70
CA LYS A 4 88.73 67.27 19.19
C LYS A 4 87.31 67.65 18.76
N PHE A 5 87.06 68.92 18.40
CA PHE A 5 85.71 69.40 18.05
C PHE A 5 85.27 68.93 16.65
N TRP A 6 86.21 68.84 15.70
CA TRP A 6 85.93 68.39 14.33
C TRP A 6 85.64 66.88 14.24
N ARG A 7 86.21 66.07 15.14
CA ARG A 7 86.01 64.61 15.19
C ARG A 7 84.62 64.17 15.66
N VAL A 8 83.85 65.05 16.30
CA VAL A 8 82.48 64.77 16.77
C VAL A 8 81.41 65.37 15.85
N ILE A 9 81.70 66.53 15.25
CA ILE A 9 80.75 67.22 14.37
C ILE A 9 80.64 66.53 13.00
N VAL A 10 81.75 66.08 12.43
CA VAL A 10 81.73 65.44 11.10
C VAL A 10 80.89 64.15 11.09
N PRO A 11 81.01 63.22 12.06
CA PRO A 11 80.12 62.07 12.14
C PRO A 11 78.66 62.44 12.40
N ALA A 12 78.39 63.44 13.25
CA ALA A 12 77.02 63.86 13.57
C ALA A 12 76.28 64.46 12.36
N VAL A 13 76.98 65.22 11.52
CA VAL A 13 76.42 65.78 10.28
C VAL A 13 76.16 64.68 9.23
N ILE A 14 77.07 63.70 9.11
CA ILE A 14 76.88 62.55 8.20
C ILE A 14 75.69 61.69 8.67
N LEU A 15 75.52 61.52 9.98
CA LEU A 15 74.43 60.75 10.56
C LEU A 15 73.07 61.45 10.41
N LEU A 16 73.03 62.78 10.58
CA LEU A 16 71.84 63.59 10.29
C LEU A 16 71.48 63.60 8.80
N ALA A 17 72.47 63.68 7.91
CA ALA A 17 72.25 63.58 6.47
C ALA A 17 71.73 62.19 6.06
N GLY A 18 72.25 61.13 6.66
CA GLY A 18 71.78 59.76 6.44
C GLY A 18 70.33 59.56 6.91
N ILE A 19 69.96 60.09 8.07
CA ILE A 19 68.58 60.05 8.57
C ILE A 19 67.65 60.85 7.65
N GLY A 20 68.09 62.03 7.18
CA GLY A 20 67.31 62.85 6.25
C GLY A 20 67.03 62.13 4.93
N ILE A 21 68.04 61.46 4.36
CA ILE A 21 67.90 60.67 3.12
C ILE A 21 66.99 59.46 3.34
N ALA A 22 67.14 58.75 4.47
CA ALA A 22 66.29 57.62 4.80
C ALA A 22 64.81 58.04 4.96
N LEU A 23 64.56 59.18 5.61
CA LEU A 23 63.20 59.70 5.80
C LEU A 23 62.58 60.14 4.47
N ALA A 24 63.36 60.77 3.59
CA ALA A 24 62.92 61.16 2.24
C ALA A 24 62.57 59.93 1.38
N LEU A 25 63.36 58.85 1.46
CA LEU A 25 63.09 57.60 0.73
C LEU A 25 61.86 56.85 1.26
N ILE A 26 61.55 56.96 2.56
CA ILE A 26 60.34 56.37 3.13
C ILE A 26 59.09 57.15 2.71
N LEU A 27 59.18 58.49 2.63
CA LEU A 27 58.07 59.34 2.18
C LEU A 27 57.80 59.27 0.66
N MET A 28 58.83 58.93 -0.14
CA MET A 28 58.71 58.80 -1.60
C MET A 28 58.50 57.35 -2.07
N ARG A 29 58.09 56.41 -1.20
CA ARG A 29 57.67 55.08 -1.64
C ARG A 29 56.41 55.21 -2.52
N PRO A 30 56.49 54.93 -3.84
CA PRO A 30 55.29 54.89 -4.67
C PRO A 30 54.39 53.77 -4.13
N GLY A 31 53.13 54.09 -3.84
CA GLY A 31 52.15 53.12 -3.37
C GLY A 31 52.07 51.96 -4.36
N GLU A 32 52.17 50.73 -3.85
CA GLU A 32 51.97 49.53 -4.65
C GLU A 32 50.63 49.66 -5.38
N ALA A 33 50.67 49.64 -6.71
CA ALA A 33 49.47 49.57 -7.52
C ALA A 33 48.77 48.26 -7.16
N TYR A 34 47.70 48.37 -6.37
CA TYR A 34 46.79 47.28 -6.09
C TYR A 34 46.24 46.78 -7.43
N VAL A 35 46.80 45.69 -7.94
CA VAL A 35 46.20 44.94 -9.05
C VAL A 35 44.98 44.26 -8.43
N PRO A 36 43.75 44.68 -8.77
CA PRO A 36 42.58 43.95 -8.28
C PRO A 36 42.72 42.52 -8.78
N LYS A 37 42.86 41.58 -7.84
CA LYS A 37 42.79 40.15 -8.12
C LYS A 37 41.38 39.90 -8.65
N VAL A 38 41.24 39.87 -9.98
CA VAL A 38 39.98 39.52 -10.63
C VAL A 38 39.75 38.05 -10.27
N GLU A 39 38.84 37.79 -9.34
CA GLU A 39 38.39 36.43 -9.07
C GLU A 39 37.84 35.85 -10.38
N PRO A 40 38.43 34.77 -10.91
CA PRO A 40 37.95 34.17 -12.14
C PRO A 40 36.52 33.67 -11.90
N ILE A 41 35.63 33.96 -12.85
CA ILE A 41 34.26 33.41 -12.83
C ILE A 41 34.41 31.88 -12.94
N PRO A 42 33.93 31.10 -11.95
CA PRO A 42 34.08 29.65 -12.00
C PRO A 42 33.28 29.09 -13.17
N VAL A 43 33.92 28.26 -14.00
CA VAL A 43 33.26 27.49 -15.04
C VAL A 43 32.55 26.32 -14.36
N VAL A 44 31.25 26.21 -14.58
CA VAL A 44 30.41 25.15 -14.00
C VAL A 44 29.66 24.43 -15.11
N ASP A 45 29.59 23.10 -14.99
CA ASP A 45 28.74 22.30 -15.86
C ASP A 45 27.29 22.39 -15.36
N VAL A 46 26.36 22.60 -16.29
CA VAL A 46 24.93 22.73 -15.99
C VAL A 46 24.16 21.61 -16.68
N VAL A 47 23.25 20.98 -15.94
CA VAL A 47 22.37 19.92 -16.46
C VAL A 47 20.94 20.45 -16.50
N GLN A 48 20.26 20.26 -17.63
CA GLN A 48 18.85 20.61 -17.75
C GLN A 48 17.99 19.63 -16.93
N VAL A 49 17.23 20.15 -15.98
CA VAL A 49 16.33 19.36 -15.15
C VAL A 49 15.11 18.92 -15.97
N ARG A 50 14.76 17.64 -15.88
CA ARG A 50 13.60 17.06 -16.59
C ARG A 50 12.46 16.75 -15.61
N PRO A 51 11.18 16.96 -15.99
CA PRO A 51 10.05 16.46 -15.22
C PRO A 51 10.14 14.95 -15.03
N HIS A 52 9.90 14.48 -13.80
CA HIS A 52 9.66 13.08 -13.54
C HIS A 52 8.20 12.75 -13.89
N VAL A 53 8.02 11.74 -14.74
CA VAL A 53 6.75 11.08 -15.02
C VAL A 53 6.91 9.62 -14.61
N GLY A 54 6.05 9.13 -13.70
CA GLY A 54 6.11 7.74 -13.24
C GLY A 54 5.63 7.54 -11.80
N THR A 55 5.86 6.34 -11.27
CA THR A 55 5.61 5.99 -9.87
C THR A 55 6.84 6.24 -9.01
N VAL A 56 6.62 6.63 -7.76
CA VAL A 56 7.64 6.73 -6.73
C VAL A 56 7.62 5.48 -5.87
N ASN A 57 8.78 4.86 -5.68
CA ASN A 57 8.90 3.67 -4.85
C ASN A 57 9.29 4.07 -3.43
N ILE A 58 8.46 3.72 -2.46
CA ILE A 58 8.79 3.85 -1.04
C ILE A 58 9.39 2.54 -0.57
N GLU A 59 10.64 2.58 -0.15
CA GLU A 59 11.35 1.41 0.38
C GLU A 59 11.20 1.31 1.90
N ALA A 60 10.83 0.13 2.39
CA ALA A 60 10.74 -0.16 3.81
C ALA A 60 11.04 -1.63 4.08
N ASP A 61 11.45 -1.94 5.30
CA ASP A 61 11.64 -3.32 5.73
C ASP A 61 10.39 -3.85 6.43
N GLY A 62 10.12 -5.13 6.24
CA GLY A 62 8.96 -5.81 6.77
C GLY A 62 9.26 -7.20 7.32
N VAL A 63 8.32 -7.71 8.12
CA VAL A 63 8.35 -9.08 8.64
C VAL A 63 7.07 -9.79 8.21
N VAL A 64 7.21 -10.98 7.64
CA VAL A 64 6.08 -11.82 7.25
C VAL A 64 5.38 -12.35 8.49
N VAL A 65 4.05 -12.27 8.51
CA VAL A 65 3.17 -12.75 9.58
C VAL A 65 2.02 -13.57 8.97
N PRO A 66 1.37 -14.43 9.78
CA PRO A 66 0.15 -15.09 9.32
C PRO A 66 -0.97 -14.11 9.03
N TYR A 67 -1.79 -14.45 8.03
CA TYR A 67 -3.04 -13.73 7.81
C TYR A 67 -4.05 -14.02 8.93
N ARG A 68 -4.19 -15.28 9.32
CA ARG A 68 -5.02 -15.74 10.45
C ARG A 68 -4.29 -16.80 11.26
N GLU A 69 -4.44 -16.72 12.57
CA GLU A 69 -4.01 -17.74 13.52
C GLU A 69 -5.24 -18.17 14.33
N PHE A 70 -5.48 -19.49 14.40
CA PHE A 70 -6.62 -20.07 15.10
C PHE A 70 -6.13 -20.83 16.32
N GLN A 71 -6.67 -20.48 17.48
CA GLN A 71 -6.44 -21.23 18.72
C GLN A 71 -7.59 -22.21 18.91
N VAL A 72 -7.32 -23.48 18.67
CA VAL A 72 -8.30 -24.56 18.83
C VAL A 72 -8.33 -24.96 20.29
N ALA A 73 -9.43 -24.65 20.97
CA ALA A 73 -9.61 -24.93 22.38
C ALA A 73 -10.67 -26.00 22.63
N ALA A 74 -10.52 -26.74 23.72
CA ALA A 74 -11.53 -27.66 24.23
C ALA A 74 -12.80 -26.88 24.59
N GLN A 75 -13.94 -27.30 24.05
CA GLN A 75 -15.23 -26.67 24.35
C GLN A 75 -15.97 -27.33 25.53
N VAL A 76 -15.60 -28.56 25.84
CA VAL A 76 -16.09 -29.36 26.97
C VAL A 76 -14.90 -29.94 27.72
N GLU A 77 -15.14 -30.40 28.94
CA GLU A 77 -14.10 -31.04 29.75
C GLU A 77 -14.10 -32.56 29.55
N GLY A 78 -12.95 -33.19 29.80
CA GLY A 78 -12.83 -34.63 29.72
C GLY A 78 -11.44 -35.06 29.27
N LYS A 79 -11.29 -36.38 29.10
CA LYS A 79 -10.04 -36.97 28.64
C LYS A 79 -9.97 -36.94 27.11
N VAL A 80 -8.82 -36.58 26.55
CA VAL A 80 -8.57 -36.69 25.10
C VAL A 80 -8.38 -38.18 24.76
N VAL A 81 -9.29 -38.73 23.96
CA VAL A 81 -9.27 -40.16 23.55
C VAL A 81 -8.74 -40.35 22.14
N PHE A 82 -8.75 -39.30 21.32
CA PHE A 82 -8.25 -39.32 19.96
C PHE A 82 -7.56 -38.00 19.62
N LYS A 83 -6.45 -38.12 18.90
CA LYS A 83 -5.73 -37.03 18.24
C LYS A 83 -5.42 -37.51 16.82
N ALA A 84 -5.72 -36.70 15.82
CA ALA A 84 -5.43 -37.03 14.44
C ALA A 84 -3.91 -37.01 14.18
N ASP A 85 -3.41 -37.93 13.35
CA ASP A 85 -1.98 -37.98 13.00
C ASP A 85 -1.51 -36.75 12.22
N LEU A 86 -2.41 -36.13 11.45
CA LEU A 86 -2.18 -34.85 10.77
C LEU A 86 -2.09 -33.67 11.75
N CYS A 87 -2.55 -33.83 13.00
CA CYS A 87 -2.50 -32.80 14.03
C CYS A 87 -1.15 -32.81 14.78
N ARG A 88 -0.05 -32.63 14.02
CA ARG A 88 1.30 -32.49 14.58
C ARG A 88 1.95 -31.24 14.01
N ALA A 89 2.74 -30.55 14.83
CA ALA A 89 3.43 -29.34 14.41
C ALA A 89 4.19 -29.53 13.09
N GLY A 90 3.95 -28.64 12.12
CA GLY A 90 4.51 -28.66 10.78
C GLY A 90 3.68 -29.39 9.72
N LEU A 91 2.63 -30.13 10.09
CA LEU A 91 1.76 -30.81 9.12
C LEU A 91 0.59 -29.95 8.66
N PHE A 92 0.18 -30.18 7.41
CA PHE A 92 -1.00 -29.58 6.80
C PHE A 92 -2.27 -30.34 7.20
N VAL A 93 -3.32 -29.59 7.47
CA VAL A 93 -4.64 -30.10 7.84
C VAL A 93 -5.67 -29.52 6.86
N PRO A 94 -6.42 -30.38 6.14
CA PRO A 94 -7.52 -29.94 5.28
C PRO A 94 -8.65 -29.25 6.07
N PRO A 95 -9.51 -28.49 5.41
CA PRO A 95 -10.67 -27.86 6.05
C PRO A 95 -11.61 -28.91 6.65
N ASN A 96 -12.26 -28.59 7.78
CA ASN A 96 -13.25 -29.44 8.45
C ASN A 96 -12.77 -30.87 8.80
N THR A 97 -11.50 -31.02 9.17
CA THR A 97 -10.90 -32.30 9.56
C THR A 97 -11.02 -32.49 11.08
N LEU A 98 -11.42 -33.68 11.53
CA LEU A 98 -11.45 -34.03 12.95
C LEU A 98 -10.02 -34.03 13.52
N LEU A 99 -9.74 -33.17 14.49
CA LEU A 99 -8.42 -33.02 15.11
C LEU A 99 -8.33 -33.78 16.43
N PHE A 100 -9.31 -33.57 17.31
CA PHE A 100 -9.35 -34.16 18.64
C PHE A 100 -10.75 -34.71 18.93
N ARG A 101 -10.80 -35.81 19.69
CA ARG A 101 -12.03 -36.26 20.33
C ARG A 101 -11.80 -36.33 21.83
N ILE A 102 -12.65 -35.64 22.58
CA ILE A 102 -12.78 -35.76 24.02
C ILE A 102 -13.71 -36.95 24.30
N ASP A 103 -13.47 -37.69 25.37
CA ASP A 103 -14.26 -38.86 25.77
C ASP A 103 -15.77 -38.52 25.77
N PRO A 104 -16.58 -39.11 24.87
CA PRO A 104 -17.99 -38.79 24.76
C PRO A 104 -18.85 -39.58 25.74
N THR A 105 -18.29 -40.54 26.48
CA THR A 105 -19.04 -41.57 27.22
C THR A 105 -20.05 -40.96 28.21
N ASP A 106 -19.61 -40.02 29.04
CA ASP A 106 -20.48 -39.39 30.05
C ASP A 106 -21.61 -38.58 29.38
N TYR A 107 -21.32 -37.91 28.28
CA TYR A 107 -22.29 -37.12 27.52
C TYR A 107 -23.31 -38.01 26.80
N GLN A 108 -22.89 -39.16 26.26
CA GLN A 108 -23.78 -40.15 25.64
C GLN A 108 -24.72 -40.79 26.67
N LEU A 109 -24.20 -41.12 27.86
CA LEU A 109 -25.02 -41.65 28.95
C LEU A 109 -26.05 -40.61 29.43
N GLN A 110 -25.64 -39.34 29.53
CA GLN A 110 -26.55 -38.26 29.89
C GLN A 110 -27.62 -38.02 28.82
N GLU A 111 -27.26 -38.07 27.53
CA GLU A 111 -28.20 -38.01 26.41
C GLU A 111 -29.24 -39.12 26.52
N GLN A 112 -28.79 -40.37 26.66
CA GLN A 112 -29.68 -41.53 26.79
C GLN A 112 -30.64 -41.39 27.97
N ARG A 113 -30.16 -40.93 29.13
CA ARG A 113 -30.99 -40.68 30.31
C ARG A 113 -32.07 -39.65 30.02
N LEU A 114 -31.71 -38.51 29.45
CA LEU A 114 -32.67 -37.44 29.13
C LEU A 114 -33.66 -37.86 28.05
N GLU A 115 -33.26 -38.69 27.07
CA GLU A 115 -34.21 -39.27 26.12
C GLU A 115 -35.25 -40.17 26.80
N GLN A 116 -34.88 -40.92 27.83
CA GLN A 116 -35.85 -41.67 28.63
C GLN A 116 -36.78 -40.74 29.41
N GLU A 117 -36.24 -39.67 30.00
CA GLU A 117 -37.05 -38.67 30.72
C GLU A 117 -38.05 -37.96 29.77
N VAL A 118 -37.65 -37.65 28.52
CA VAL A 118 -38.57 -37.13 27.48
C VAL A 118 -39.66 -38.14 27.18
N ARG A 119 -39.32 -39.43 27.03
CA ARG A 119 -40.32 -40.50 26.80
C ARG A 119 -41.31 -40.59 27.96
N GLN A 120 -40.82 -40.58 29.21
CA GLN A 120 -41.68 -40.63 30.40
C GLN A 120 -42.61 -39.41 30.48
N ALA A 121 -42.10 -38.20 30.28
CA ALA A 121 -42.90 -36.98 30.29
C ALA A 121 -43.93 -36.95 29.16
N THR A 122 -43.57 -37.47 27.98
CA THR A 122 -44.50 -37.59 26.85
C THR A 122 -45.64 -38.56 27.17
N ASN A 123 -45.32 -39.73 27.73
CA ASN A 123 -46.35 -40.72 28.10
C ASN A 123 -47.31 -40.16 29.16
N ALA A 124 -46.79 -39.49 30.20
CA ALA A 124 -47.64 -38.87 31.22
C ALA A 124 -48.57 -37.80 30.64
N LEU A 125 -48.10 -37.02 29.65
CA LEU A 125 -48.92 -36.05 28.95
C LEU A 125 -50.01 -36.73 28.09
N GLU A 126 -49.69 -37.83 27.41
CA GLU A 126 -50.68 -38.59 26.63
C GLU A 126 -51.73 -39.26 27.52
N GLU A 127 -51.35 -39.83 28.65
CA GLU A 127 -52.29 -40.37 29.65
C GLU A 127 -53.28 -39.30 30.12
N LEU A 128 -52.80 -38.09 30.44
CA LEU A 128 -53.65 -36.99 30.85
C LEU A 128 -54.55 -36.48 29.71
N LYS A 129 -54.08 -36.51 28.45
CA LYS A 129 -54.92 -36.14 27.30
C LYS A 129 -56.10 -37.11 27.14
N VAL A 130 -55.88 -38.41 27.34
CA VAL A 130 -56.95 -39.41 27.35
C VAL A 130 -57.92 -39.15 28.52
N GLU A 131 -57.42 -38.84 29.71
CA GLU A 131 -58.27 -38.46 30.86
C GLU A 131 -59.13 -37.22 30.56
N ILE A 132 -58.54 -36.17 29.96
CA ILE A 132 -59.26 -34.96 29.55
C ILE A 132 -60.36 -35.30 28.54
N ALA A 133 -60.08 -36.15 27.54
CA ALA A 133 -61.08 -36.56 26.56
C ALA A 133 -62.26 -37.29 27.23
N ASN A 134 -61.98 -38.20 28.17
CA ASN A 134 -63.01 -38.90 28.95
C ASN A 134 -63.86 -37.92 29.78
N ILE A 135 -63.24 -36.94 30.44
CA ILE A 135 -63.98 -35.91 31.21
C ILE A 135 -64.86 -35.08 30.28
N GLN A 136 -64.37 -34.72 29.09
CA GLN A 136 -65.16 -33.99 28.09
C GLN A 136 -66.36 -34.80 27.60
N ASP A 137 -66.21 -36.12 27.43
CA ASP A 137 -67.32 -37.02 27.09
C ASP A 137 -68.39 -37.04 28.18
N LEU A 138 -67.98 -37.17 29.45
CA LEU A 138 -68.88 -37.15 30.60
C LEU A 138 -69.58 -35.79 30.75
N LEU A 139 -68.85 -34.70 30.53
CA LEU A 139 -69.38 -33.35 30.57
C LEU A 139 -70.49 -33.14 29.53
N ARG A 140 -70.32 -33.69 28.32
CA ARG A 140 -71.36 -33.65 27.27
C ARG A 140 -72.64 -34.35 27.73
N VAL A 141 -72.52 -35.52 28.35
CA VAL A 141 -73.66 -36.28 28.87
C VAL A 141 -74.35 -35.51 30.00
N ALA A 142 -73.58 -34.99 30.96
CA ALA A 142 -74.12 -34.20 32.07
C ALA A 142 -74.79 -32.90 31.60
N GLN A 143 -74.27 -32.26 30.56
CA GLN A 143 -74.89 -31.07 29.95
C GLN A 143 -76.25 -31.41 29.32
N GLN A 144 -76.36 -32.56 28.63
CA GLN A 144 -77.62 -33.02 28.05
C GLN A 144 -78.66 -33.32 29.13
N ASP A 145 -78.25 -33.95 30.23
CA ASP A 145 -79.11 -34.27 31.38
C ASP A 145 -79.62 -32.99 32.06
N TYR A 146 -78.73 -32.04 32.34
CA TYR A 146 -79.09 -30.73 32.87
C TYR A 146 -80.12 -30.00 31.99
N GLU A 147 -79.95 -29.98 30.67
CA GLU A 147 -80.91 -29.36 29.75
C GLU A 147 -82.25 -30.12 29.67
N LEU A 148 -82.26 -31.42 29.92
CA LEU A 148 -83.50 -32.21 30.01
C LEU A 148 -84.25 -31.89 31.31
N GLU A 149 -83.55 -31.89 32.45
CA GLU A 149 -84.12 -31.56 33.76
C GLU A 149 -84.59 -30.10 33.81
N LYS A 150 -83.85 -29.17 33.20
CA LYS A 150 -84.24 -27.76 33.09
C LYS A 150 -85.56 -27.59 32.33
N ARG A 151 -85.73 -28.31 31.21
CA ARG A 151 -86.99 -28.33 30.45
C ARG A 151 -88.12 -28.99 31.23
N SER A 152 -87.83 -30.06 31.97
CA SER A 152 -88.81 -30.73 32.84
C SER A 152 -89.30 -29.79 33.95
N PHE A 153 -88.37 -29.13 34.65
CA PHE A 153 -88.66 -28.14 35.68
C PHE A 153 -89.49 -26.98 35.14
N ALA A 154 -89.14 -26.41 33.97
CA ALA A 154 -89.91 -25.32 33.36
C ALA A 154 -91.37 -25.71 33.05
N ARG A 155 -91.61 -26.96 32.63
CA ARG A 155 -92.98 -27.48 32.45
C ARG A 155 -93.72 -27.61 33.77
N GLN A 156 -93.06 -28.13 34.82
CA GLN A 156 -93.67 -28.28 36.14
C GLN A 156 -93.94 -26.92 36.80
N GLU A 157 -93.06 -25.94 36.62
CA GLU A 157 -93.23 -24.57 37.10
C GLU A 157 -94.47 -23.90 36.50
N GLU A 158 -94.71 -24.06 35.20
CA GLU A 158 -95.90 -23.52 34.55
C GLU A 158 -97.19 -24.21 35.04
N LEU A 159 -97.16 -25.52 35.25
CA LEU A 159 -98.29 -26.26 35.83
C LEU A 159 -98.55 -25.85 37.30
N HIS A 160 -97.50 -25.60 38.08
CA HIS A 160 -97.60 -25.12 39.46
C HIS A 160 -98.17 -23.71 39.52
N ARG A 161 -97.71 -22.80 38.65
CA ARG A 161 -98.26 -21.44 38.50
C ARG A 161 -99.76 -21.46 38.20
N ASN A 162 -100.20 -22.41 37.39
CA ASN A 162 -101.60 -22.67 37.07
C ASN A 162 -102.35 -23.49 38.15
N ARG A 163 -101.70 -23.80 39.29
CA ARG A 163 -102.21 -24.57 40.45
C ARG A 163 -102.65 -26.01 40.14
N ILE A 164 -102.00 -26.66 39.18
CA ILE A 164 -102.34 -28.02 38.72
C ILE A 164 -101.58 -29.11 39.50
N ILE A 165 -100.37 -28.82 39.98
CA ILE A 165 -99.52 -29.77 40.74
C ILE A 165 -99.30 -29.29 42.19
N SER A 166 -98.84 -30.18 43.07
CA SER A 166 -98.57 -29.85 44.48
C SER A 166 -97.23 -29.14 44.69
N ASP A 167 -97.07 -28.42 45.82
CA ASP A 167 -95.80 -27.81 46.20
C ASP A 167 -94.67 -28.85 46.37
N ALA A 168 -95.01 -30.06 46.84
CA ALA A 168 -94.06 -31.15 46.98
C ALA A 168 -93.52 -31.64 45.63
N ASP A 169 -94.37 -31.70 44.59
CA ASP A 169 -93.94 -32.09 43.24
C ASP A 169 -93.04 -31.02 42.60
N TYR A 170 -93.36 -29.74 42.84
CA TYR A 170 -92.53 -28.61 42.40
C TYR A 170 -91.15 -28.62 43.08
N GLU A 171 -91.11 -28.79 44.41
CA GLU A 171 -89.85 -28.91 45.16
C GLU A 171 -89.02 -30.11 44.70
N GLN A 172 -89.65 -31.23 44.37
CA GLN A 172 -88.96 -32.40 43.85
C GLN A 172 -88.33 -32.12 42.48
N ALA A 173 -89.04 -31.45 41.57
CA ALA A 173 -88.49 -31.03 40.28
C ALA A 173 -87.31 -30.05 40.45
N SER A 174 -87.41 -29.12 41.41
CA SER A 174 -86.32 -28.20 41.75
C SER A 174 -85.07 -28.95 42.25
N ARG A 175 -85.24 -29.93 43.15
CA ARG A 175 -84.14 -30.76 43.66
C ARG A 175 -83.46 -31.57 42.56
N SER A 176 -84.24 -32.11 41.60
CA SER A 176 -83.68 -32.84 40.45
C SER A 176 -82.82 -31.93 39.57
N LEU A 177 -83.28 -30.71 39.27
CA LEU A 177 -82.51 -29.74 38.50
C LEU A 177 -81.21 -29.36 39.22
N LEU A 178 -81.28 -29.02 40.51
CA LEU A 178 -80.10 -28.67 41.31
C LEU A 178 -79.08 -29.82 41.38
N LYS A 179 -79.54 -31.06 41.39
CA LYS A 179 -78.66 -32.24 41.35
C LYS A 179 -77.92 -32.34 40.01
N ALA A 180 -78.62 -32.16 38.89
CA ALA A 180 -78.01 -32.16 37.56
C ALA A 180 -77.03 -30.98 37.38
N GLU A 181 -77.38 -29.80 37.88
CA GLU A 181 -76.51 -28.62 37.87
C GLU A 181 -75.22 -28.85 38.68
N ASN A 182 -75.33 -29.40 39.89
CA ASN A 182 -74.17 -29.71 40.72
C ASN A 182 -73.23 -30.72 40.03
N ALA A 183 -73.79 -31.75 39.39
CA ALA A 183 -72.99 -32.71 38.63
C ALA A 183 -72.23 -32.05 37.47
N LEU A 184 -72.88 -31.14 36.72
CA LEU A 184 -72.26 -30.39 35.65
C LEU A 184 -71.12 -29.49 36.16
N VAL A 185 -71.35 -28.69 37.20
CA VAL A 185 -70.34 -27.81 37.80
C VAL A 185 -69.15 -28.61 38.33
N THR A 186 -69.38 -29.79 38.89
CA THR A 186 -68.32 -30.68 39.37
C THR A 186 -67.43 -31.15 38.21
N LEU A 187 -68.01 -31.62 37.11
CA LEU A 187 -67.26 -32.06 35.92
C LEU A 187 -66.52 -30.89 35.25
N GLN A 188 -67.12 -29.69 35.22
CA GLN A 188 -66.45 -28.47 34.73
C GLN A 188 -65.21 -28.13 35.56
N ASN A 189 -65.30 -28.23 36.89
CA ASN A 189 -64.17 -28.01 37.79
C ASN A 189 -63.07 -29.05 37.62
N GLN A 190 -63.44 -30.32 37.42
CA GLN A 190 -62.49 -31.39 37.11
C GLN A 190 -61.77 -31.14 35.78
N LEU A 191 -62.50 -30.75 34.73
CA LEU A 191 -61.92 -30.41 33.44
C LEU A 191 -60.94 -29.24 33.55
N ARG A 192 -61.33 -28.16 34.24
CA ARG A 192 -60.45 -27.00 34.49
C ARG A 192 -59.16 -27.42 35.21
N THR A 193 -59.27 -28.29 36.20
CA THR A 193 -58.10 -28.81 36.94
C THR A 193 -57.20 -29.66 36.04
N ALA A 194 -57.77 -30.54 35.22
CA ALA A 194 -57.03 -31.38 34.29
C ALA A 194 -56.33 -30.53 33.20
N GLN A 195 -56.97 -29.46 32.74
CA GLN A 195 -56.37 -28.50 31.80
C GLN A 195 -55.14 -27.80 32.40
N THR A 196 -55.22 -27.31 33.64
CA THR A 196 -54.05 -26.73 34.32
C THR A 196 -52.93 -27.76 34.52
N ARG A 197 -53.26 -29.02 34.82
CA ARG A 197 -52.26 -30.09 34.89
C ARG A 197 -51.59 -30.34 33.53
N LYS A 198 -52.34 -30.25 32.43
CA LYS A 198 -51.80 -30.41 31.07
C LYS A 198 -50.76 -29.35 30.78
N GLU A 199 -51.05 -28.09 31.06
CA GLU A 199 -50.09 -26.99 30.89
C GLU A 199 -48.80 -27.21 31.70
N SER A 200 -48.94 -27.69 32.95
CA SER A 200 -47.79 -28.03 33.80
C SER A 200 -46.94 -29.19 33.23
N LEU A 201 -47.59 -30.25 32.71
CA LEU A 201 -46.90 -31.37 32.07
C LEU A 201 -46.24 -30.97 30.74
N GLU A 202 -46.87 -30.12 29.95
CA GLU A 202 -46.28 -29.57 28.71
C GLU A 202 -45.03 -28.74 29.03
N ALA A 203 -45.10 -27.85 30.04
CA ALA A 203 -43.94 -27.12 30.52
C ALA A 203 -42.85 -28.06 31.07
N ALA A 204 -43.23 -29.16 31.72
CA ALA A 204 -42.28 -30.15 32.19
C ALA A 204 -41.58 -30.91 31.06
N LEU A 205 -42.32 -31.32 30.03
CA LEU A 205 -41.78 -31.95 28.84
C LEU A 205 -40.80 -31.02 28.12
N GLU A 206 -41.16 -29.74 27.97
CA GLU A 206 -40.30 -28.77 27.28
C GLU A 206 -39.00 -28.50 28.02
N ARG A 207 -39.04 -28.49 29.36
CA ARG A 207 -37.83 -28.40 30.19
C ARG A 207 -36.86 -29.55 29.92
N VAL A 208 -37.36 -30.79 29.90
CA VAL A 208 -36.52 -31.97 29.65
C VAL A 208 -35.99 -31.98 28.21
N ARG A 209 -36.80 -31.56 27.24
CA ARG A 209 -36.35 -31.38 25.83
C ARG A 209 -35.22 -30.37 25.71
N THR A 210 -35.31 -29.25 26.42
CA THR A 210 -34.27 -28.22 26.46
C THR A 210 -32.97 -28.78 27.05
N GLN A 211 -33.06 -29.53 28.15
CA GLN A 211 -31.91 -30.22 28.75
C GLN A 211 -31.29 -31.23 27.79
N LEU A 212 -32.11 -32.01 27.07
CA LEU A 212 -31.62 -32.96 26.06
C LEU A 212 -30.88 -32.23 24.93
N ALA A 213 -31.42 -31.11 24.45
CA ALA A 213 -30.77 -30.30 23.42
C ALA A 213 -29.42 -29.75 23.90
N GLU A 214 -29.33 -29.29 25.16
CA GLU A 214 -28.06 -28.84 25.75
C GLU A 214 -27.00 -29.95 25.76
N VAL A 215 -27.37 -31.16 26.16
CA VAL A 215 -26.44 -32.31 26.20
C VAL A 215 -26.02 -32.73 24.79
N LYS A 216 -26.94 -32.72 23.81
CA LYS A 216 -26.61 -32.98 22.40
C LYS A 216 -25.57 -32.00 21.86
N VAL A 217 -25.68 -30.73 22.20
CA VAL A 217 -24.67 -29.72 21.84
C VAL A 217 -23.34 -30.00 22.53
N ARG A 218 -23.33 -30.35 23.83
CA ARG A 218 -22.10 -30.73 24.54
C ARG A 218 -21.45 -31.97 23.94
N LEU A 219 -22.24 -32.97 23.56
CA LEU A 219 -21.76 -34.16 22.88
C LEU A 219 -21.12 -33.82 21.53
N ALA A 220 -21.76 -32.98 20.71
CA ALA A 220 -21.18 -32.52 19.45
C ALA A 220 -19.85 -31.76 19.65
N ARG A 221 -19.73 -31.02 20.76
CA ARG A 221 -18.52 -30.28 21.15
C ARG A 221 -17.37 -31.16 21.66
N THR A 222 -17.60 -32.47 21.86
CA THR A 222 -16.52 -33.42 22.16
C THR A 222 -15.62 -33.67 20.94
N GLU A 223 -16.17 -33.49 19.74
CA GLU A 223 -15.45 -33.61 18.48
C GLU A 223 -14.99 -32.22 18.02
N ILE A 224 -13.69 -32.05 17.89
CA ILE A 224 -13.08 -30.76 17.62
C ILE A 224 -12.41 -30.82 16.25
N TYR A 225 -12.87 -29.94 15.36
CA TYR A 225 -12.48 -29.91 13.95
C TYR A 225 -11.58 -28.71 13.64
N SER A 226 -10.83 -28.80 12.53
CA SER A 226 -10.16 -27.65 11.93
C SER A 226 -11.18 -26.66 11.32
N PRO A 227 -10.80 -25.37 11.13
CA PRO A 227 -11.65 -24.40 10.44
C PRO A 227 -12.20 -24.94 9.11
N ALA A 228 -13.48 -24.68 8.85
CA ALA A 228 -14.19 -25.29 7.73
C ALA A 228 -13.88 -24.63 6.37
N ASP A 229 -13.38 -23.40 6.37
CA ASP A 229 -13.19 -22.56 5.18
C ASP A 229 -11.76 -22.57 4.64
N VAL A 230 -10.78 -23.10 5.38
CA VAL A 230 -9.37 -22.92 5.04
C VAL A 230 -8.54 -24.16 5.32
N GLU A 231 -7.58 -24.40 4.43
CA GLU A 231 -6.44 -25.25 4.75
C GLU A 231 -5.57 -24.57 5.81
N THR A 232 -5.07 -25.36 6.74
CA THR A 232 -4.26 -24.84 7.84
C THR A 232 -3.00 -25.68 8.04
N VAL A 233 -2.00 -25.09 8.67
CA VAL A 233 -0.82 -25.82 9.17
C VAL A 233 -0.83 -25.77 10.69
N VAL A 234 -0.46 -26.87 11.33
CA VAL A 234 -0.34 -26.93 12.79
C VAL A 234 0.96 -26.25 13.21
N ILE A 235 0.88 -25.20 14.02
CA ILE A 235 2.05 -24.51 14.57
C ILE A 235 2.46 -25.14 15.89
N ARG A 236 1.47 -25.51 16.71
CA ARG A 236 1.68 -26.12 18.02
C ARG A 236 0.54 -27.08 18.31
N ASP A 237 0.88 -28.27 18.82
CA ASP A 237 -0.03 -29.27 19.35
C ASP A 237 0.24 -29.46 20.84
N SER A 238 -0.55 -28.82 21.69
CA SER A 238 -0.32 -28.71 23.14
C SER A 238 -0.88 -29.90 23.93
N ALA A 239 -1.79 -30.68 23.35
CA ALA A 239 -2.47 -31.80 24.01
C ALA A 239 -2.14 -33.13 23.34
N GLU A 240 -2.09 -34.17 24.15
CA GLU A 240 -1.87 -35.56 23.73
C GLU A 240 -3.02 -36.48 24.13
N VAL A 241 -3.10 -37.63 23.47
CA VAL A 241 -4.05 -38.68 23.85
C VAL A 241 -3.73 -39.16 25.27
N GLY A 242 -4.73 -39.12 26.14
CA GLY A 242 -4.55 -39.43 27.56
C GLY A 242 -4.70 -38.23 28.48
N ASP A 243 -4.50 -37.01 27.97
CA ASP A 243 -4.58 -35.80 28.77
C ASP A 243 -6.01 -35.49 29.20
N TYR A 244 -6.15 -34.93 30.41
CA TYR A 244 -7.42 -34.37 30.86
C TYR A 244 -7.45 -32.86 30.59
N VAL A 245 -8.47 -32.41 29.87
CA VAL A 245 -8.62 -31.00 29.46
C VAL A 245 -9.90 -30.40 30.05
N ARG A 246 -9.84 -29.11 30.37
CA ARG A 246 -11.02 -28.33 30.77
C ARG A 246 -11.51 -27.48 29.61
N ALA A 247 -12.77 -27.07 29.64
CA ALA A 247 -13.29 -26.08 28.70
C ALA A 247 -12.40 -24.81 28.71
N GLY A 248 -11.99 -24.37 27.52
CA GLY A 248 -11.05 -23.26 27.29
C GLY A 248 -9.58 -23.66 27.19
N THR A 249 -9.21 -24.93 27.46
CA THR A 249 -7.82 -25.38 27.31
C THR A 249 -7.42 -25.40 25.82
N ILE A 250 -6.33 -24.73 25.46
CA ILE A 250 -5.82 -24.71 24.09
C ILE A 250 -5.21 -26.08 23.76
N LEU A 251 -5.77 -26.75 22.75
CA LEU A 251 -5.34 -28.07 22.28
C LEU A 251 -4.32 -27.95 21.15
N ALA A 252 -4.57 -27.04 20.21
CA ALA A 252 -3.67 -26.77 19.09
C ALA A 252 -3.75 -25.32 18.63
N VAL A 253 -2.69 -24.86 17.97
CA VAL A 253 -2.63 -23.57 17.28
C VAL A 253 -2.44 -23.87 15.80
N LEU A 254 -3.38 -23.39 14.98
CA LEU A 254 -3.39 -23.56 13.54
C LEU A 254 -3.14 -22.22 12.85
N GLU A 255 -2.48 -22.25 11.70
CA GLU A 255 -2.18 -21.07 10.90
C GLU A 255 -2.75 -21.23 9.48
N ASP A 256 -3.36 -20.16 8.97
CA ASP A 256 -3.88 -20.10 7.60
C ASP A 256 -2.73 -20.11 6.58
N VAL A 257 -2.78 -21.05 5.63
CA VAL A 257 -1.73 -21.20 4.60
C VAL A 257 -2.07 -20.53 3.27
N SER A 258 -3.29 -20.03 3.12
CA SER A 258 -3.78 -19.47 1.85
C SER A 258 -3.18 -18.09 1.54
N ARG A 259 -3.01 -17.24 2.56
CA ARG A 259 -2.54 -15.86 2.42
C ARG A 259 -1.61 -15.49 3.57
N VAL A 260 -0.75 -14.51 3.35
CA VAL A 260 0.14 -13.97 4.40
C VAL A 260 0.06 -12.45 4.40
N GLU A 261 0.31 -11.86 5.56
CA GLU A 261 0.50 -10.41 5.66
C GLU A 261 1.99 -10.11 5.86
N VAL A 262 2.45 -8.95 5.39
CA VAL A 262 3.75 -8.39 5.77
C VAL A 262 3.50 -7.21 6.67
N ARG A 263 4.07 -7.26 7.88
CA ARG A 263 4.08 -6.14 8.81
C ARG A 263 5.21 -5.20 8.44
N VAL A 264 4.89 -3.95 8.13
CA VAL A 264 5.84 -2.90 7.80
C VAL A 264 5.63 -1.70 8.70
N ASN A 265 6.71 -1.06 9.11
CA ASN A 265 6.68 0.19 9.85
C ASN A 265 7.15 1.33 8.95
N LEU A 266 6.22 2.18 8.51
CA LEU A 266 6.52 3.32 7.64
C LEU A 266 6.87 4.55 8.48
N ARG A 267 7.94 5.26 8.11
CA ARG A 267 8.26 6.53 8.76
C ARG A 267 7.26 7.61 8.35
N ARG A 268 7.16 8.68 9.14
CA ARG A 268 6.22 9.78 8.88
C ARG A 268 6.45 10.46 7.52
N ASP A 269 7.71 10.64 7.12
CA ASP A 269 8.13 11.19 5.82
C ASP A 269 7.73 10.31 4.64
N GLN A 270 7.74 8.98 4.82
CA GLN A 270 7.30 8.03 3.82
C GLN A 270 5.78 7.97 3.75
N PHE A 271 5.13 7.95 4.91
CA PHE A 271 3.70 7.81 5.02
C PHE A 271 2.91 9.05 4.53
N SER A 272 3.52 10.24 4.59
CA SER A 272 2.91 11.48 4.09
C SER A 272 2.52 11.40 2.61
N TRP A 273 3.27 10.64 1.80
CA TRP A 273 2.95 10.40 0.38
C TRP A 273 1.66 9.61 0.21
N ILE A 274 1.43 8.61 1.05
CA ILE A 274 0.21 7.80 1.04
C ILE A 274 -1.00 8.64 1.49
N TRP A 275 -0.80 9.51 2.49
CA TRP A 275 -1.83 10.47 2.91
C TRP A 275 -2.17 11.51 1.84
N ALA A 276 -1.19 11.98 1.07
CA ALA A 276 -1.42 12.95 0.01
C ALA A 276 -2.35 12.40 -1.09
N ILE A 277 -2.23 11.10 -1.42
CA ILE A 277 -3.14 10.40 -2.34
C ILE A 277 -4.56 10.44 -1.77
N LYS A 278 -4.71 10.02 -0.52
CA LYS A 278 -6.01 9.95 0.15
C LYS A 278 -6.70 11.32 0.23
N ALA A 279 -5.96 12.37 0.55
CA ALA A 279 -6.49 13.72 0.62
C ALA A 279 -7.12 14.14 -0.72
N ARG A 280 -6.48 13.76 -1.85
CA ARG A 280 -6.96 14.03 -3.20
C ARG A 280 -8.15 13.17 -3.61
N GLU A 281 -8.25 11.94 -3.11
CA GLU A 281 -9.45 11.09 -3.28
C GLU A 281 -10.63 11.63 -2.48
N SER A 282 -10.39 12.11 -1.25
CA SER A 282 -11.43 12.62 -0.34
C SER A 282 -12.00 13.99 -0.71
N SER A 283 -11.37 14.73 -1.64
CA SER A 283 -11.85 16.05 -2.07
C SER A 283 -13.15 16.04 -2.90
N GLN A 284 -13.71 14.86 -3.22
CA GLN A 284 -14.94 14.75 -4.02
C GLN A 284 -16.24 14.60 -3.22
N ASP A 285 -16.20 14.29 -1.91
CA ASP A 285 -17.33 14.40 -0.98
C ASP A 285 -16.85 13.99 0.44
N PRO A 286 -17.39 14.55 1.54
CA PRO A 286 -17.07 14.05 2.88
C PRO A 286 -17.52 12.59 3.02
N PRO A 287 -16.68 11.69 3.56
CA PRO A 287 -17.02 10.27 3.69
C PRO A 287 -18.28 10.10 4.54
N LYS A 288 -19.24 9.32 4.03
CA LYS A 288 -20.53 9.06 4.71
C LYS A 288 -20.35 8.17 5.94
N ASP A 289 -19.29 7.37 5.97
CA ASP A 289 -18.92 6.51 7.07
C ASP A 289 -17.59 6.98 7.70
N PRO A 290 -17.55 7.29 9.01
CA PRO A 290 -16.30 7.59 9.72
C PRO A 290 -15.19 6.56 9.50
N ALA A 291 -15.52 5.29 9.24
CA ALA A 291 -14.56 4.22 8.99
C ALA A 291 -13.76 4.40 7.69
N GLU A 292 -14.33 5.04 6.66
CA GLU A 292 -13.63 5.33 5.40
C GLU A 292 -12.44 6.27 5.61
N THR A 293 -12.52 7.14 6.63
CA THR A 293 -11.42 8.01 7.07
C THR A 293 -10.17 7.23 7.51
N TYR A 294 -10.31 5.97 7.90
CA TYR A 294 -9.20 5.12 8.35
C TYR A 294 -8.79 4.04 7.35
N ARG A 295 -9.40 4.00 6.16
CA ARG A 295 -8.99 3.07 5.09
C ARG A 295 -7.73 3.56 4.37
N LEU A 296 -6.77 2.67 4.11
CA LEU A 296 -5.62 2.96 3.25
C LEU A 296 -5.98 2.74 1.77
N PRO A 297 -5.41 3.52 0.83
CA PRO A 297 -5.53 3.22 -0.59
C PRO A 297 -4.84 1.90 -0.91
N ALA A 298 -5.43 1.11 -1.80
CA ALA A 298 -4.90 -0.18 -2.25
C ALA A 298 -3.74 0.05 -3.24
N LEU A 299 -2.56 0.32 -2.70
CA LEU A 299 -1.36 0.58 -3.51
C LEU A 299 -0.64 -0.74 -3.81
N PRO A 300 -0.19 -0.97 -5.05
CA PRO A 300 0.59 -2.15 -5.39
C PRO A 300 1.96 -2.11 -4.71
N VAL A 301 2.39 -3.28 -4.24
CA VAL A 301 3.64 -3.46 -3.49
C VAL A 301 4.41 -4.62 -4.06
N THR A 302 5.71 -4.40 -4.30
CA THR A 302 6.66 -5.48 -4.59
C THR A 302 7.42 -5.82 -3.31
N ILE A 303 7.36 -7.09 -2.93
CA ILE A 303 8.08 -7.63 -1.76
C ILE A 303 9.24 -8.45 -2.29
N THR A 304 10.44 -8.23 -1.77
CA THR A 304 11.65 -8.88 -2.22
C THR A 304 12.41 -9.53 -1.07
N HIS A 305 13.06 -10.65 -1.37
CA HIS A 305 13.93 -11.35 -0.45
C HIS A 305 15.17 -11.84 -1.20
N GLU A 306 16.34 -11.65 -0.61
CA GLU A 306 17.62 -12.09 -1.17
C GLU A 306 18.09 -13.36 -0.44
N LEU A 307 18.39 -14.41 -1.19
CA LEU A 307 18.89 -15.69 -0.67
C LEU A 307 20.08 -16.14 -1.51
N GLU A 308 21.27 -16.19 -0.92
CA GLU A 308 22.53 -16.62 -1.57
C GLU A 308 22.79 -15.93 -2.93
N GLY A 309 22.49 -14.64 -3.03
CA GLY A 309 22.65 -13.83 -4.24
C GLY A 309 21.51 -13.96 -5.26
N ALA A 310 20.53 -14.84 -5.04
CA ALA A 310 19.28 -14.87 -5.80
C ALA A 310 18.26 -13.92 -5.19
N LYS A 311 17.56 -13.15 -6.03
CA LYS A 311 16.49 -12.24 -5.61
C LYS A 311 15.13 -12.76 -6.06
N PHE A 312 14.23 -12.91 -5.09
CA PHE A 312 12.86 -13.37 -5.31
C PHE A 312 11.89 -12.23 -5.02
N ALA A 313 10.90 -12.05 -5.89
CA ALA A 313 9.87 -11.03 -5.75
C ALA A 313 8.46 -11.66 -5.64
N TRP A 314 7.62 -11.08 -4.77
CA TRP A 314 6.20 -11.36 -4.64
C TRP A 314 5.41 -10.07 -4.79
N GLU A 315 4.21 -10.18 -5.36
CA GLU A 315 3.28 -9.07 -5.50
C GLU A 315 2.29 -9.06 -4.34
N GLY A 316 2.01 -7.87 -3.83
CA GLY A 316 1.02 -7.64 -2.79
C GLY A 316 0.41 -6.25 -2.88
N PHE A 317 -0.41 -5.91 -1.91
CA PHE A 317 -1.03 -4.59 -1.84
C PHE A 317 -1.08 -4.05 -0.41
N LEU A 318 -0.92 -2.73 -0.29
CA LEU A 318 -1.12 -2.03 0.97
C LEU A 318 -2.59 -2.16 1.37
N TRP A 319 -2.84 -2.81 2.51
CA TRP A 319 -4.20 -3.13 2.92
C TRP A 319 -4.70 -2.19 4.02
N ARG A 320 -4.08 -2.24 5.19
CA ARG A 320 -4.62 -1.64 6.41
C ARG A 320 -3.55 -1.19 7.38
N TYR A 321 -3.92 -0.33 8.31
CA TYR A 321 -3.10 -0.06 9.49
C TYR A 321 -3.11 -1.26 10.43
N GLU A 322 -2.00 -1.45 11.15
CA GLU A 322 -1.95 -2.34 12.31
C GLU A 322 -2.27 -1.56 13.57
N GLY A 323 -3.55 -1.56 13.95
CA GLY A 323 -4.05 -0.67 15.00
C GLY A 323 -4.19 0.76 14.51
N LEU A 324 -4.74 1.62 15.35
CA LEU A 324 -4.88 3.06 15.07
C LEU A 324 -3.83 3.82 15.86
N GLY A 325 -2.95 4.54 15.17
CA GLY A 325 -1.94 5.40 15.78
C GLY A 325 -0.52 5.15 15.28
N LEU A 326 0.41 5.88 15.87
CA LEU A 326 1.85 5.69 15.68
C LEU A 326 2.35 4.72 16.73
N ASN A 327 3.30 3.86 16.37
CA ASN A 327 4.07 3.11 17.35
C ASN A 327 4.84 4.12 18.22
N GLU A 328 4.60 4.12 19.54
CA GLU A 328 5.18 5.11 20.45
C GLU A 328 6.70 5.05 20.52
N ALA A 329 7.27 3.83 20.47
CA ALA A 329 8.70 3.60 20.58
C ALA A 329 9.46 4.07 19.33
N THR A 330 8.94 3.78 18.14
CA THR A 330 9.63 4.06 16.86
C THR A 330 9.10 5.32 16.17
N ARG A 331 7.97 5.87 16.61
CA ARG A 331 7.22 6.97 15.97
C ARG A 331 6.91 6.71 14.49
N THR A 332 6.75 5.43 14.13
CA THR A 332 6.38 4.96 12.78
C THR A 332 4.91 4.58 12.71
N VAL A 333 4.35 4.59 11.49
CA VAL A 333 3.00 4.12 11.20
C VAL A 333 3.07 2.62 10.85
N PRO A 334 2.50 1.74 11.68
CA PRO A 334 2.51 0.31 11.40
C PRO A 334 1.41 -0.03 10.39
N CYS A 335 1.78 -0.72 9.32
CA CYS A 335 0.91 -1.10 8.22
C CYS A 335 1.02 -2.60 7.92
N ARG A 336 -0.07 -3.16 7.38
CA ARG A 336 -0.16 -4.52 6.89
C ARG A 336 -0.33 -4.52 5.38
N ILE A 337 0.49 -5.33 4.73
CA ILE A 337 0.49 -5.55 3.28
C ILE A 337 -0.01 -6.96 3.05
N LEU A 338 -1.03 -7.14 2.21
CA LEU A 338 -1.57 -8.45 1.89
C LEU A 338 -0.81 -9.08 0.74
N VAL A 339 -0.46 -10.35 0.89
CA VAL A 339 0.04 -11.21 -0.18
C VAL A 339 -0.95 -12.36 -0.34
N GLU A 340 -1.66 -12.39 -1.45
CA GLU A 340 -2.67 -13.43 -1.70
C GLU A 340 -2.05 -14.77 -2.07
N ASN A 341 -0.85 -14.78 -2.66
CA ASN A 341 -0.24 -16.00 -3.15
C ASN A 341 1.21 -16.14 -2.70
N ARG A 342 1.42 -16.76 -1.52
CA ARG A 342 2.74 -16.90 -0.90
C ARG A 342 3.75 -17.74 -1.69
N GLY A 343 3.27 -18.59 -2.61
CA GLY A 343 4.10 -19.53 -3.37
C GLY A 343 4.40 -19.10 -4.80
N LYS A 344 3.70 -18.10 -5.35
CA LYS A 344 4.01 -17.53 -6.66
C LYS A 344 4.99 -16.39 -6.48
N SER A 345 6.26 -16.65 -6.79
CA SER A 345 7.27 -15.61 -6.86
C SER A 345 7.96 -15.64 -8.22
N GLN A 346 8.41 -14.48 -8.66
CA GLN A 346 9.20 -14.33 -9.87
C GLN A 346 10.68 -14.18 -9.48
N PRO A 347 11.60 -15.00 -10.02
CA PRO A 347 13.02 -14.80 -9.84
C PRO A 347 13.44 -13.53 -10.60
N GLN A 348 14.05 -12.58 -9.90
CA GLN A 348 14.49 -11.31 -10.49
C GLN A 348 15.97 -11.37 -10.88
N ILE A 349 16.78 -12.11 -10.13
CA ILE A 349 18.20 -12.38 -10.41
C ILE A 349 18.49 -13.82 -9.99
N MET A 350 19.08 -14.62 -10.88
CA MET A 350 19.56 -15.98 -10.57
C MET A 350 21.05 -16.11 -10.86
N PRO A 351 21.90 -16.35 -9.86
CA PRO A 351 23.27 -16.76 -10.08
C PRO A 351 23.32 -18.23 -10.53
N ASP A 352 24.26 -18.55 -11.41
CA ASP A 352 24.46 -19.89 -11.96
C ASP A 352 25.11 -20.80 -10.88
N SER A 353 24.29 -21.33 -9.97
CA SER A 353 24.77 -22.15 -8.86
C SER A 353 23.76 -23.21 -8.41
N TRP A 354 24.26 -24.40 -8.07
CA TRP A 354 23.47 -25.52 -7.53
C TRP A 354 22.87 -25.24 -6.14
N ARG A 355 23.34 -24.19 -5.46
CA ARG A 355 22.91 -23.83 -4.11
C ARG A 355 21.62 -23.01 -4.09
N VAL A 356 21.25 -22.42 -5.22
CA VAL A 356 19.98 -21.71 -5.37
C VAL A 356 18.87 -22.72 -5.67
N PRO A 357 17.79 -22.76 -4.87
CA PRO A 357 16.70 -23.68 -5.11
C PRO A 357 16.06 -23.43 -6.49
N ALA A 358 15.64 -24.52 -7.15
CA ALA A 358 15.04 -24.51 -8.49
C ALA A 358 13.68 -23.79 -8.59
N GLY A 359 13.15 -23.31 -7.47
CA GLY A 359 11.92 -22.53 -7.39
C GLY A 359 11.99 -21.53 -6.24
N PRO A 360 11.17 -20.47 -6.28
CA PRO A 360 11.20 -19.44 -5.27
C PRO A 360 10.79 -19.99 -3.89
N PRO A 361 11.36 -19.47 -2.79
CA PRO A 361 10.94 -19.85 -1.46
C PRO A 361 9.46 -19.46 -1.26
N ILE A 362 8.74 -20.20 -0.42
CA ILE A 362 7.43 -19.76 0.05
C ILE A 362 7.67 -18.64 1.08
N LEU A 363 6.85 -17.59 1.08
CA LEU A 363 6.89 -16.61 2.19
C LEU A 363 6.50 -17.30 3.50
N MET A 364 7.47 -17.46 4.39
CA MET A 364 7.29 -18.07 5.70
C MET A 364 7.21 -16.98 6.78
N ARG A 365 6.40 -17.27 7.81
CA ARG A 365 6.32 -16.44 9.01
C ARG A 365 7.72 -16.15 9.58
N GLY A 366 7.95 -14.89 9.96
CA GLY A 366 9.19 -14.43 10.55
C GLY A 366 10.30 -14.09 9.56
N MET A 367 10.12 -14.35 8.26
CA MET A 367 11.06 -13.87 7.25
C MET A 367 11.09 -12.34 7.22
N PHE A 368 12.30 -11.78 7.17
CA PHE A 368 12.53 -10.36 6.92
C PHE A 368 12.57 -10.10 5.43
N VAL A 369 11.76 -9.17 4.95
CA VAL A 369 11.61 -8.88 3.53
C VAL A 369 11.75 -7.38 3.29
N SER A 370 12.31 -7.00 2.15
CA SER A 370 12.36 -5.61 1.71
C SER A 370 11.13 -5.32 0.84
N VAL A 371 10.48 -4.22 1.13
CA VAL A 371 9.17 -3.86 0.58
C VAL A 371 9.30 -2.56 -0.20
N GLN A 372 8.84 -2.58 -1.45
CA GLN A 372 8.74 -1.41 -2.31
C GLN A 372 7.27 -1.12 -2.59
N ILE A 373 6.75 -0.03 -2.02
CA ILE A 373 5.37 0.43 -2.24
C ILE A 373 5.39 1.38 -3.44
N HIS A 374 4.65 1.04 -4.50
CA HIS A 374 4.60 1.83 -5.72
C HIS A 374 3.51 2.90 -5.61
N VAL A 375 3.94 4.13 -5.35
CA VAL A 375 3.06 5.28 -5.17
C VAL A 375 2.89 6.05 -6.48
N PRO A 376 1.66 6.28 -6.98
CA PRO A 376 1.45 7.16 -8.12
C PRO A 376 1.90 8.59 -7.81
N GLN A 377 2.36 9.30 -8.83
CA GLN A 377 2.79 10.69 -8.69
C GLN A 377 1.62 11.61 -8.30
N VAL A 378 1.67 12.15 -7.08
CA VAL A 378 0.67 13.10 -6.56
C VAL A 378 1.05 14.55 -6.86
N VAL A 379 2.34 14.86 -6.88
CA VAL A 379 2.92 16.21 -7.02
C VAL A 379 3.86 16.26 -8.23
N PRO A 380 3.98 17.38 -8.97
CA PRO A 380 5.01 17.54 -10.00
C PRO A 380 6.40 17.31 -9.40
N MET A 381 7.14 16.38 -9.98
CA MET A 381 8.47 16.00 -9.53
C MET A 381 9.49 16.26 -10.61
N LEU A 382 10.73 16.51 -10.20
CA LEU A 382 11.87 16.76 -11.06
C LEU A 382 12.92 15.67 -10.87
N ARG A 383 13.56 15.26 -11.97
CA ARG A 383 14.71 14.36 -12.00
C ARG A 383 15.98 15.18 -12.01
N ILE A 384 16.80 15.04 -10.97
CA ILE A 384 18.07 15.74 -10.85
C ILE A 384 19.18 14.71 -10.61
N PRO A 385 20.35 14.80 -11.29
CA PRO A 385 21.49 13.93 -10.97
C PRO A 385 21.92 14.08 -9.51
N GLU A 386 22.22 12.98 -8.82
CA GLU A 386 22.61 12.96 -7.40
C GLU A 386 23.86 13.80 -7.14
N GLU A 387 24.81 13.84 -8.08
CA GLU A 387 26.03 14.65 -8.02
C GLU A 387 25.77 16.16 -7.81
N THR A 388 24.59 16.65 -8.19
CA THR A 388 24.22 18.06 -8.01
C THR A 388 23.65 18.34 -6.61
N LEU A 389 23.25 17.29 -5.87
CA LEU A 389 22.67 17.41 -4.55
C LEU A 389 23.75 17.67 -3.50
N GLN A 390 23.65 18.81 -2.83
CA GLN A 390 24.59 19.19 -1.78
C GLN A 390 24.12 18.73 -0.40
N PRO A 391 25.05 18.50 0.55
CA PRO A 391 24.71 18.18 1.93
C PRO A 391 23.75 19.22 2.54
N GLY A 392 22.64 18.75 3.10
CA GLY A 392 21.55 19.60 3.58
C GLY A 392 20.41 19.81 2.58
N ASN A 393 20.31 18.96 1.56
CA ASN A 393 19.23 18.90 0.58
C ASN A 393 19.00 20.21 -0.18
N TRP A 394 20.02 20.70 -0.85
CA TRP A 394 19.90 21.88 -1.71
C TRP A 394 20.73 21.71 -2.98
N VAL A 395 20.34 22.44 -4.03
CA VAL A 395 20.97 22.43 -5.35
C VAL A 395 21.26 23.86 -5.80
N TRP A 396 22.20 24.02 -6.72
CA TRP A 396 22.49 25.29 -7.38
C TRP A 396 21.65 25.43 -8.65
N ARG A 397 20.76 26.42 -8.70
CA ARG A 397 20.01 26.79 -9.90
C ARG A 397 20.78 27.87 -10.67
N PHE A 398 21.13 27.56 -11.91
CA PHE A 398 21.73 28.53 -12.83
C PHE A 398 20.64 29.28 -13.60
N GLU A 399 20.67 30.61 -13.52
CA GLU A 399 19.79 31.53 -14.26
C GLU A 399 20.64 32.27 -15.30
N PRO A 400 20.57 31.91 -16.61
CA PRO A 400 21.35 32.60 -17.65
C PRO A 400 20.95 34.07 -17.71
N THR A 401 21.93 34.97 -17.81
CA THR A 401 21.72 36.42 -17.88
C THR A 401 22.25 36.93 -19.21
N GLU A 402 21.44 37.68 -19.96
CA GLU A 402 21.83 38.19 -21.29
C GLU A 402 22.86 39.35 -21.20
N HIS A 403 22.91 40.05 -20.06
CA HIS A 403 23.77 41.22 -19.84
C HIS A 403 24.72 41.04 -18.63
N PRO A 404 26.04 40.87 -18.86
CA PRO A 404 27.02 40.66 -17.78
C PRO A 404 27.17 41.81 -16.77
N GLN A 405 26.64 43.00 -17.10
CA GLN A 405 26.75 44.20 -16.25
C GLN A 405 25.76 44.18 -15.06
N ASP A 406 24.70 43.36 -15.11
CA ASP A 406 23.68 43.24 -14.06
C ASP A 406 24.11 42.35 -12.87
N LEU A 407 25.30 41.74 -12.97
CA LEU A 407 25.88 40.91 -11.90
C LEU A 407 26.55 41.73 -10.79
N LYS A 408 26.80 43.03 -11.01
CA LYS A 408 27.43 43.94 -10.03
C LYS A 408 26.39 44.73 -9.23
N SER A 409 25.61 44.06 -8.39
CA SER A 409 25.00 44.66 -7.20
C SER A 409 24.56 43.56 -6.23
N SER A 410 24.60 43.86 -4.93
CA SER A 410 24.31 42.97 -3.79
C SER A 410 25.50 42.20 -3.16
N GLN A 411 26.61 42.90 -2.89
CA GLN A 411 27.38 42.66 -1.66
C GLN A 411 27.39 43.95 -0.82
N SER A 412 26.27 44.25 -0.14
CA SER A 412 26.28 45.12 1.04
C SER A 412 25.00 44.86 1.84
N GLY A 413 25.11 44.10 2.93
CA GLY A 413 23.99 43.76 3.80
C GLY A 413 24.19 42.42 4.51
N ILE A 414 25.33 42.23 5.18
CA ILE A 414 25.39 41.24 6.25
C ILE A 414 24.77 41.95 7.46
N ASP A 415 23.48 41.77 7.67
CA ASP A 415 22.84 42.19 8.92
C ASP A 415 23.05 41.08 9.96
N LYS A 416 23.86 41.37 10.97
CA LYS A 416 23.96 40.59 12.20
C LYS A 416 22.83 41.05 13.10
N SER A 417 21.75 40.28 13.17
CA SER A 417 20.78 40.41 14.26
C SER A 417 20.32 39.03 14.73
N GLU A 418 20.82 38.64 15.91
CA GLU A 418 20.18 37.65 16.78
C GLU A 418 18.79 38.15 17.21
N PRO A 419 17.86 37.24 17.59
CA PRO A 419 16.51 37.63 17.96
C PRO A 419 16.45 38.10 19.42
N GLN A 420 16.01 39.34 19.66
CA GLN A 420 15.48 39.74 20.95
C GLN A 420 14.18 40.56 20.80
N GLY A 421 13.13 40.05 21.44
CA GLY A 421 12.12 40.77 22.22
C GLY A 421 11.47 42.06 21.69
N THR A 422 10.21 41.91 21.28
CA THR A 422 9.02 42.69 21.71
C THR A 422 9.05 44.25 21.70
N THR A 423 8.03 44.82 21.03
CA THR A 423 7.04 45.82 21.55
C THR A 423 6.90 47.11 20.71
N GLN A 424 5.71 47.30 20.10
CA GLN A 424 4.94 48.56 19.85
C GLN A 424 5.61 49.70 19.03
N THR A 425 4.96 50.60 18.27
CA THR A 425 3.58 50.98 17.87
C THR A 425 3.69 52.19 16.93
N LEU A 426 2.66 52.42 16.09
CA LEU A 426 2.29 53.68 15.37
C LEU A 426 3.35 54.25 14.39
N GLY A 427 3.08 54.74 13.18
CA GLY A 427 1.87 55.19 12.52
C GLY A 427 2.24 56.40 11.62
N THR A 428 1.56 56.53 10.49
CA THR A 428 1.37 57.74 9.66
C THR A 428 2.36 58.06 8.49
N SER A 429 1.82 57.82 7.27
CA SER A 429 1.84 58.58 6.00
C SER A 429 2.11 60.11 6.04
N PRO A 430 2.12 60.87 4.90
CA PRO A 430 2.18 60.51 3.46
C PRO A 430 3.06 61.45 2.58
N ALA A 431 2.98 61.22 1.25
CA ALA A 431 2.84 62.21 0.16
C ALA A 431 4.07 62.52 -0.74
N GLY A 432 3.85 62.34 -2.06
CA GLY A 432 4.73 62.75 -3.17
C GLY A 432 4.66 64.26 -3.47
N PRO A 433 4.74 64.75 -4.74
CA PRO A 433 4.69 64.04 -6.02
C PRO A 433 5.63 64.61 -7.13
N GLU A 434 5.40 64.12 -8.36
CA GLU A 434 5.48 64.81 -9.65
C GLU A 434 6.77 64.88 -10.51
N ALA A 435 6.53 64.55 -11.78
CA ALA A 435 7.36 64.48 -12.98
C ALA A 435 7.47 65.89 -13.65
N PRO A 436 7.66 66.12 -14.98
CA PRO A 436 7.98 65.25 -16.13
C PRO A 436 8.96 65.87 -17.18
N GLY A 437 9.11 65.20 -18.33
CA GLY A 437 9.35 65.81 -19.66
C GLY A 437 10.71 65.48 -20.31
N ALA A 438 10.76 64.59 -21.31
CA ALA A 438 10.65 64.86 -22.76
C ALA A 438 12.00 65.35 -23.37
N SER A 439 12.51 64.94 -24.55
CA SER A 439 12.02 64.16 -25.69
C SER A 439 13.10 64.12 -26.81
N HIS A 440 12.97 63.16 -27.75
CA HIS A 440 13.40 63.18 -29.17
C HIS A 440 14.92 63.12 -29.50
N GLN A 441 15.43 62.54 -30.60
CA GLN A 441 14.89 61.96 -31.85
C GLN A 441 16.03 61.22 -32.62
N ALA A 442 15.66 60.21 -33.44
CA ALA A 442 16.12 59.84 -34.81
C ALA A 442 17.65 59.68 -35.11
N ALA A 443 18.19 58.85 -36.01
CA ALA A 443 17.69 58.07 -37.16
C ALA A 443 18.76 57.03 -37.59
N SER A 444 18.35 56.03 -38.39
CA SER A 444 19.03 55.38 -39.57
C SER A 444 20.55 55.16 -39.59
N SER A 445 21.18 54.11 -40.13
CA SER A 445 20.79 52.91 -40.91
C SER A 445 22.09 52.19 -41.34
N SER A 446 22.07 50.85 -41.38
CA SER A 446 22.64 49.94 -42.40
C SER A 446 24.15 49.92 -42.77
N GLY A 447 24.71 48.68 -42.79
CA GLY A 447 25.83 48.23 -43.65
C GLY A 447 26.92 47.41 -42.93
N GLN A 448 26.90 46.06 -42.97
CA GLN A 448 27.84 45.16 -43.72
C GLN A 448 29.30 45.14 -43.19
N HIS A 449 30.06 44.06 -42.96
CA HIS A 449 30.10 42.63 -43.35
C HIS A 449 30.86 41.84 -42.24
N MET A 450 30.39 40.64 -41.88
CA MET A 450 31.01 39.31 -42.10
C MET A 450 32.46 39.08 -41.58
N PHE A 451 32.59 38.26 -40.53
CA PHE A 451 33.65 37.24 -40.40
C PHE A 451 33.08 36.06 -39.60
N THR A 452 33.06 34.90 -40.25
CA THR A 452 32.76 33.59 -39.66
C THR A 452 34.03 33.02 -39.01
N SER A 453 33.88 32.38 -37.85
CA SER A 453 34.74 31.26 -37.45
C SER A 453 33.91 30.29 -36.59
N GLU A 454 34.09 29.01 -36.88
CA GLU A 454 33.40 27.86 -36.33
C GLU A 454 33.76 27.60 -34.85
N GLY A 455 32.85 26.92 -34.15
CA GLY A 455 33.21 25.98 -33.09
C GLY A 455 33.59 26.55 -31.73
N THR A 456 32.62 27.06 -30.98
CA THR A 456 32.70 27.08 -29.51
C THR A 456 31.29 27.24 -28.96
N SER A 457 30.81 26.33 -28.10
CA SER A 457 29.57 26.59 -27.37
C SER A 457 29.79 27.88 -26.58
N LYS A 458 29.01 28.92 -26.88
CA LYS A 458 29.04 30.16 -26.11
C LYS A 458 28.55 29.80 -24.71
N GLY A 459 29.48 29.66 -23.76
CA GLY A 459 29.13 29.55 -22.35
C GLY A 459 28.24 30.73 -21.97
N SER A 460 27.07 30.45 -21.42
CA SER A 460 26.18 31.49 -20.90
C SER A 460 26.73 31.96 -19.55
N ILE A 461 26.76 33.27 -19.34
CA ILE A 461 27.07 33.86 -18.04
C ILE A 461 25.74 34.05 -17.32
N GLY A 462 25.68 33.69 -16.05
CA GLY A 462 24.41 33.71 -15.31
C GLY A 462 24.61 33.76 -13.81
N ARG A 463 23.50 33.99 -13.10
CA ARG A 463 23.47 34.00 -11.64
C ARG A 463 23.22 32.58 -11.13
N VAL A 464 23.95 32.18 -10.10
CA VAL A 464 23.70 30.91 -9.41
C VAL A 464 22.95 31.19 -8.11
N ARG A 465 21.85 30.49 -7.87
CA ARG A 465 21.04 30.60 -6.64
C ARG A 465 20.93 29.26 -5.93
N ARG A 466 20.98 29.30 -4.61
CA ARG A 466 20.74 28.11 -3.76
C ARG A 466 19.24 27.84 -3.68
N VAL A 467 18.83 26.63 -4.04
CA VAL A 467 17.43 26.16 -3.95
C VAL A 467 17.39 24.94 -3.05
N GLN A 468 16.53 24.97 -2.04
CA GLN A 468 16.31 23.81 -1.18
C GLN A 468 15.42 22.79 -1.91
N VAL A 469 15.77 21.51 -1.80
CA VAL A 469 15.04 20.39 -2.40
C VAL A 469 14.70 19.37 -1.31
N GLN A 470 13.78 18.45 -1.59
CA GLN A 470 13.43 17.38 -0.66
C GLN A 470 13.47 16.04 -1.40
N PRO A 471 14.62 15.35 -1.39
CA PRO A 471 14.77 14.04 -2.02
C PRO A 471 13.71 13.05 -1.52
N VAL A 472 13.00 12.41 -2.45
CA VAL A 472 11.91 11.45 -2.14
C VAL A 472 12.31 10.03 -2.44
N ALA A 473 12.97 9.84 -3.58
CA ALA A 473 13.49 8.56 -4.02
C ALA A 473 14.77 8.79 -4.83
N THR A 474 15.70 7.85 -4.71
CA THR A 474 16.90 7.81 -5.53
C THR A 474 16.75 6.63 -6.48
N VAL A 475 16.74 6.89 -7.78
CA VAL A 475 16.63 5.87 -8.82
C VAL A 475 17.98 5.73 -9.48
N ARG A 476 18.52 4.51 -9.49
CA ARG A 476 19.73 4.21 -10.25
C ARG A 476 19.35 3.99 -11.71
N ILE A 477 19.88 4.82 -12.60
CA ILE A 477 19.73 4.58 -14.04
C ILE A 477 21.01 3.91 -14.50
N PRO A 478 20.95 2.71 -15.13
CA PRO A 478 22.16 2.11 -15.67
C PRO A 478 22.70 2.97 -16.83
N ARG A 479 24.00 3.28 -16.79
CA ARG A 479 24.67 4.12 -17.79
C ARG A 479 25.28 3.20 -18.83
N LEU A 480 24.89 3.40 -20.07
CA LEU A 480 25.53 2.70 -21.19
C LEU A 480 26.88 3.37 -21.45
N VAL A 481 27.98 2.69 -21.13
CA VAL A 481 29.34 3.20 -21.36
C VAL A 481 29.87 2.60 -22.65
N TYR A 482 30.15 3.47 -23.61
CA TYR A 482 30.85 3.10 -24.84
C TYR A 482 32.34 3.04 -24.51
N ALA A 483 32.99 1.90 -24.76
CA ALA A 483 34.44 1.79 -24.58
C ALA A 483 35.16 2.69 -25.59
N GLU A 484 35.76 3.79 -25.13
CA GLU A 484 36.70 4.56 -25.94
C GLU A 484 38.06 3.86 -25.95
N GLY A 485 38.48 3.40 -27.12
CA GLY A 485 39.82 2.86 -27.34
C GLY A 485 39.90 1.34 -27.27
N GLY A 486 39.83 0.73 -28.46
CA GLY A 486 40.36 -0.59 -28.81
C GLY A 486 40.48 -1.64 -27.71
N VAL A 487 39.39 -2.35 -27.41
CA VAL A 487 39.49 -3.75 -26.96
C VAL A 487 38.46 -4.55 -27.74
N GLU A 488 38.96 -5.33 -28.69
CA GLU A 488 38.23 -6.43 -29.32
C GLU A 488 37.81 -7.42 -28.25
N ARG A 489 36.52 -7.77 -28.20
CA ARG A 489 36.09 -9.06 -27.69
C ARG A 489 35.05 -9.70 -28.60
N LEU A 490 35.43 -10.89 -29.05
CA LEU A 490 34.62 -11.88 -29.76
C LEU A 490 33.42 -12.31 -28.91
N LEU A 491 32.23 -12.31 -29.50
CA LEU A 491 31.26 -13.38 -29.29
C LEU A 491 31.34 -14.28 -30.54
N ASP A 492 31.96 -15.45 -30.38
CA ASP A 492 32.17 -16.47 -31.43
C ASP A 492 32.77 -15.98 -32.77
N GLY A 493 33.60 -14.92 -32.75
CA GLY A 493 34.46 -14.62 -33.90
C GLY A 493 33.85 -13.87 -35.08
N LYS A 494 32.63 -13.30 -34.97
CA LYS A 494 31.93 -12.73 -36.15
C LYS A 494 31.27 -11.36 -35.89
N THR A 495 31.22 -10.52 -36.92
CA THR A 495 30.65 -9.15 -36.90
C THR A 495 29.26 -9.13 -37.56
N LEU A 496 28.28 -8.47 -36.95
CA LEU A 496 26.91 -8.34 -37.48
C LEU A 496 26.69 -6.96 -38.13
N ARG A 497 26.02 -6.92 -39.29
CA ARG A 497 25.74 -5.71 -40.08
C ARG A 497 24.36 -5.79 -40.74
N PHE A 498 23.65 -4.68 -40.86
CA PHE A 498 22.35 -4.64 -41.55
C PHE A 498 22.49 -4.03 -42.95
N GLU A 499 21.95 -4.69 -43.98
CA GLU A 499 21.87 -4.16 -45.35
C GLU A 499 20.47 -4.41 -45.92
N ASN A 500 19.88 -3.37 -46.54
CA ASN A 500 18.55 -3.41 -47.17
C ASN A 500 17.41 -3.96 -46.27
N GLY A 501 17.44 -3.65 -44.98
CA GLY A 501 16.41 -4.10 -44.03
C GLY A 501 16.53 -5.56 -43.59
N GLN A 502 17.63 -6.25 -43.94
CA GLN A 502 17.93 -7.62 -43.53
C GLN A 502 19.12 -7.65 -42.57
N LEU A 503 19.09 -8.58 -41.60
CA LEU A 503 20.21 -8.84 -40.70
C LEU A 503 21.21 -9.75 -41.42
N VAL A 504 22.43 -9.26 -41.60
CA VAL A 504 23.48 -9.93 -42.37
C VAL A 504 24.71 -10.12 -41.49
N GLN A 505 25.36 -11.28 -41.57
CA GLN A 505 26.63 -11.51 -40.88
C GLN A 505 27.78 -11.26 -41.84
N ALA A 506 28.75 -10.43 -41.43
CA ALA A 506 29.97 -10.19 -42.19
C ALA A 506 31.09 -11.05 -41.60
N THR A 507 31.64 -11.97 -42.41
CA THR A 507 32.82 -12.76 -42.07
C THR A 507 34.09 -12.02 -42.54
N LEU A 508 35.20 -12.17 -41.84
CA LEU A 508 36.44 -11.45 -42.12
C LEU A 508 37.03 -11.79 -43.50
N GLU A 509 37.49 -10.73 -44.20
CA GLU A 509 38.24 -10.66 -45.46
C GLU A 509 37.82 -11.59 -46.60
N GLY A 510 37.01 -11.04 -47.53
CA GLY A 510 36.95 -11.48 -48.93
C GLY A 510 35.74 -12.28 -49.38
N GLU A 511 34.84 -12.70 -48.47
CA GLU A 511 33.61 -13.42 -48.84
C GLU A 511 32.35 -12.53 -48.80
N SER A 512 31.36 -12.91 -49.63
CA SER A 512 30.07 -12.21 -49.72
C SER A 512 29.23 -12.40 -48.44
N PRO A 513 28.52 -11.37 -47.95
CA PRO A 513 27.75 -11.45 -46.72
C PRO A 513 26.68 -12.55 -46.74
N GLN A 514 26.51 -13.28 -45.63
CA GLN A 514 25.47 -14.30 -45.50
C GLN A 514 24.25 -13.73 -44.75
N VAL A 515 23.07 -13.80 -45.39
CA VAL A 515 21.80 -13.30 -44.84
C VAL A 515 21.30 -14.27 -43.77
N LEU A 516 21.24 -13.81 -42.51
CA LEU A 516 20.76 -14.61 -41.39
C LEU A 516 19.23 -14.58 -41.27
N TRP A 517 18.58 -13.58 -41.85
CA TRP A 517 17.13 -13.42 -41.80
C TRP A 517 16.61 -12.68 -43.05
N SER A 518 15.67 -13.30 -43.78
CA SER A 518 15.25 -12.82 -45.11
C SER A 518 13.91 -12.07 -45.15
N SER A 519 13.11 -12.09 -44.08
CA SER A 519 11.79 -11.43 -44.09
C SER A 519 11.90 -9.93 -43.77
N PRO A 520 11.29 -9.05 -44.57
CA PRO A 520 11.34 -7.60 -44.36
C PRO A 520 10.51 -7.16 -43.15
N ILE A 521 10.97 -6.11 -42.48
CA ILE A 521 10.28 -5.47 -41.35
C ILE A 521 9.36 -4.38 -41.89
N PHE A 522 8.16 -4.21 -41.32
CA PHE A 522 7.17 -3.25 -41.82
C PHE A 522 6.95 -2.08 -40.84
N LEU A 523 6.80 -0.88 -41.40
CA LEU A 523 6.28 0.31 -40.74
C LEU A 523 4.78 0.35 -40.91
N GLN A 524 4.06 0.59 -39.81
CA GLN A 524 2.65 0.90 -39.86
C GLN A 524 2.47 2.42 -39.87
N THR A 525 2.12 2.97 -41.02
CA THR A 525 1.84 4.40 -41.22
C THR A 525 0.32 4.62 -41.36
N PRO A 526 -0.17 5.87 -41.29
CA PRO A 526 -1.60 6.18 -41.47
C PRO A 526 -2.17 5.73 -42.83
N GLU A 527 -1.31 5.52 -43.82
CA GLU A 527 -1.66 5.17 -45.21
C GLU A 527 -1.57 3.66 -45.49
N GLY A 528 -1.00 2.86 -44.57
CA GLY A 528 -0.90 1.41 -44.69
C GLY A 528 0.39 0.82 -44.11
N LEU A 529 0.64 -0.46 -44.39
CA LEU A 529 1.90 -1.12 -44.03
C LEU A 529 2.92 -0.94 -45.15
N VAL A 530 4.06 -0.32 -44.82
CA VAL A 530 5.15 -0.03 -45.76
C VAL A 530 6.42 -0.77 -45.31
N PRO A 531 7.07 -1.57 -46.16
CA PRO A 531 8.31 -2.24 -45.78
C PRO A 531 9.45 -1.25 -45.53
N ILE A 532 10.23 -1.46 -44.47
CA ILE A 532 11.42 -0.67 -44.16
C ILE A 532 12.49 -0.94 -45.21
N ASP A 533 12.64 0.00 -46.14
CA ASP A 533 13.72 0.05 -47.11
C ASP A 533 14.92 0.79 -46.50
N GLY A 534 15.99 0.06 -46.16
CA GLY A 534 17.14 0.57 -45.40
C GLY A 534 17.91 1.73 -46.05
N VAL A 535 17.60 2.09 -47.30
CA VAL A 535 18.14 3.28 -47.98
C VAL A 535 17.23 4.50 -47.80
N ARG A 536 15.91 4.28 -47.79
CA ARG A 536 14.92 5.35 -47.62
C ARG A 536 14.54 5.59 -46.16
N TYR A 537 14.72 4.61 -45.28
CA TYR A 537 14.37 4.73 -43.87
C TYR A 537 15.51 4.17 -43.01
N GLN A 538 15.86 4.89 -41.94
CA GLN A 538 16.92 4.51 -41.01
C GLN A 538 16.42 4.68 -39.57
N VAL A 539 16.66 3.69 -38.71
CA VAL A 539 16.32 3.80 -37.28
C VAL A 539 17.52 4.35 -36.53
N LEU A 540 17.36 5.53 -35.94
CA LEU A 540 18.38 6.20 -35.14
C LEU A 540 17.78 6.47 -33.76
N GLU A 541 18.47 6.04 -32.71
CA GLU A 541 18.06 6.27 -31.31
C GLU A 541 16.62 5.82 -30.98
N GLY A 542 16.14 4.76 -31.65
CA GLY A 542 14.79 4.21 -31.41
C GLY A 542 13.66 4.91 -32.16
N VAL A 543 13.97 5.93 -32.99
CA VAL A 543 13.00 6.62 -33.85
C VAL A 543 13.30 6.33 -35.31
N VAL A 544 12.26 6.12 -36.12
CA VAL A 544 12.41 5.88 -37.55
C VAL A 544 12.56 7.22 -38.26
N HIS A 545 13.65 7.40 -39.02
CA HIS A 545 13.86 8.57 -39.85
C HIS A 545 13.68 8.22 -41.32
N GLU A 546 12.92 9.03 -42.06
CA GLU A 546 12.88 8.99 -43.52
C GLU A 546 14.04 9.81 -44.10
N MET A 547 14.80 9.19 -44.98
CA MET A 547 15.93 9.80 -45.67
C MET A 547 15.42 10.60 -46.86
N THR A 548 15.27 11.91 -46.65
CA THR A 548 14.95 12.87 -47.71
C THR A 548 16.24 13.50 -48.26
N PRO A 549 16.23 14.09 -49.48
CA PRO A 549 17.39 14.77 -50.05
C PRO A 549 17.92 15.94 -49.19
N THR A 550 17.10 16.46 -48.29
CA THR A 550 17.43 17.54 -47.34
C THR A 550 17.94 17.03 -45.99
N GLY A 551 17.99 15.71 -45.77
CA GLY A 551 18.45 15.06 -44.54
C GLY A 551 17.41 14.12 -43.90
N PRO A 552 17.78 13.43 -42.82
CA PRO A 552 16.88 12.51 -42.10
C PRO A 552 15.78 13.27 -41.36
N VAL A 553 14.51 12.93 -41.64
CA VAL A 553 13.34 13.50 -40.97
C VAL A 553 12.75 12.46 -40.03
N ALA A 554 12.64 12.79 -38.74
CA ALA A 554 12.12 11.88 -37.71
C ALA A 554 10.60 11.68 -37.86
N LEU A 555 10.15 10.43 -37.76
CA LEU A 555 8.74 10.05 -37.80
C LEU A 555 8.29 9.61 -36.39
N PRO A 556 7.62 10.49 -35.62
CA PRO A 556 7.38 10.29 -34.19
C PRO A 556 6.32 9.23 -33.83
N ASP A 557 5.45 8.83 -34.77
CA ASP A 557 4.27 8.00 -34.50
C ASP A 557 4.23 6.67 -35.29
N VAL A 558 5.39 6.13 -35.66
CA VAL A 558 5.44 4.93 -36.52
C VAL A 558 5.73 3.68 -35.68
N MET A 559 4.81 2.71 -35.76
CA MET A 559 4.95 1.41 -35.10
C MET A 559 5.70 0.44 -36.01
N ILE A 560 6.76 -0.18 -35.49
CA ILE A 560 7.51 -1.23 -36.19
C ILE A 560 6.87 -2.57 -35.86
N GLN A 561 6.34 -3.25 -36.88
CA GLN A 561 5.71 -4.55 -36.70
C GLN A 561 6.64 -5.65 -37.18
N LEU A 562 6.99 -6.56 -36.25
CA LEU A 562 7.75 -7.77 -36.54
C LEU A 562 6.79 -8.90 -36.96
N PRO A 563 7.18 -9.75 -37.94
CA PRO A 563 6.38 -10.92 -38.28
C PRO A 563 6.33 -11.91 -37.10
N PRO A 564 5.24 -12.69 -36.97
CA PRO A 564 4.96 -13.53 -35.80
C PRO A 564 5.98 -14.65 -35.54
N GLU A 565 6.87 -14.93 -36.50
CA GLU A 565 7.90 -15.97 -36.41
C GLU A 565 9.25 -15.45 -35.88
N ALA A 566 9.35 -14.17 -35.48
CA ALA A 566 10.58 -13.60 -34.93
C ALA A 566 11.00 -14.27 -33.60
N PRO A 567 12.29 -14.55 -33.37
CA PRO A 567 12.78 -15.31 -32.22
C PRO A 567 12.76 -14.53 -30.88
N PHE A 568 12.21 -13.31 -30.87
CA PHE A 568 12.12 -12.44 -29.69
C PHE A 568 10.64 -12.11 -29.43
N GLY A 569 10.07 -12.62 -28.33
CA GLY A 569 8.71 -12.30 -27.91
C GLY A 569 8.65 -10.93 -27.25
N VAL A 570 7.94 -9.97 -27.84
CA VAL A 570 7.77 -8.62 -27.28
C VAL A 570 6.29 -8.29 -27.08
N GLN A 571 5.88 -8.20 -25.82
CA GLN A 571 4.72 -7.41 -25.38
C GLN A 571 5.15 -5.95 -25.24
N LEU A 572 4.45 -5.06 -25.95
CA LEU A 572 4.40 -3.60 -25.81
C LEU A 572 5.62 -2.94 -25.12
N ILE A 573 6.73 -2.81 -25.86
CA ILE A 573 7.92 -2.08 -25.42
C ILE A 573 7.90 -0.68 -26.06
N ARG A 574 7.82 0.38 -25.25
CA ARG A 574 7.89 1.78 -25.72
C ARG A 574 9.31 2.27 -26.01
N GLU A 575 10.36 1.54 -25.66
CA GLU A 575 11.75 1.92 -25.96
C GLU A 575 12.58 0.66 -26.22
N LEU A 576 12.85 0.37 -27.50
CA LEU A 576 13.87 -0.62 -27.87
C LEU A 576 15.20 0.13 -28.07
N ILE A 577 16.04 0.11 -27.04
CA ILE A 577 17.42 0.64 -27.16
C ILE A 577 18.26 -0.47 -27.80
N VAL A 578 18.47 -0.38 -29.11
CA VAL A 578 19.46 -1.22 -29.81
C VAL A 578 20.75 -0.41 -29.93
N PRO A 579 21.80 -0.71 -29.15
CA PRO A 579 23.05 0.03 -29.24
C PRO A 579 23.78 -0.30 -30.55
N THR A 580 24.16 0.73 -31.29
CA THR A 580 24.95 0.64 -32.53
C THR A 580 26.45 0.34 -32.28
N ARG A 581 26.87 0.17 -31.02
CA ARG A 581 28.22 -0.21 -30.61
C ARG A 581 28.18 -1.13 -29.38
N PRO A 582 29.05 -2.15 -29.28
CA PRO A 582 29.16 -2.93 -28.05
C PRO A 582 29.61 -2.01 -26.92
N GLY A 583 28.73 -1.84 -25.94
CA GLY A 583 28.97 -1.16 -24.67
C GLY A 583 28.50 -2.08 -23.55
N TYR A 584 29.04 -1.89 -22.36
CA TYR A 584 28.57 -2.59 -21.18
C TYR A 584 27.74 -1.62 -20.33
N LEU A 585 26.70 -2.15 -19.68
CA LEU A 585 25.91 -1.39 -18.72
C LEU A 585 26.75 -1.24 -17.46
N GLU A 586 27.35 -0.08 -17.25
CA GLU A 586 27.92 0.27 -15.95
C GLU A 586 26.80 0.67 -15.00
N ALA A 587 27.12 0.49 -13.71
CA ALA A 587 26.47 1.15 -12.60
C ALA A 587 26.33 2.67 -12.84
N GLY A 588 25.24 3.10 -13.46
CA GLY A 588 25.10 4.50 -13.87
C GLY A 588 24.71 5.46 -12.74
N ASP A 589 24.66 6.74 -13.13
CA ASP A 589 24.44 7.88 -12.26
C ASP A 589 23.08 7.79 -11.55
N PHE A 590 23.07 8.11 -10.27
CA PHE A 590 21.84 8.14 -9.48
C PHE A 590 21.04 9.40 -9.83
N ILE A 591 19.73 9.24 -10.02
CA ILE A 591 18.79 10.35 -10.18
C ILE A 591 17.99 10.49 -8.90
N VAL A 592 18.04 11.67 -8.32
CA VAL A 592 17.19 12.08 -7.20
C VAL A 592 15.89 12.64 -7.76
N ILE A 593 14.78 12.08 -7.29
CA ILE A 593 13.44 12.60 -7.55
C ILE A 593 13.06 13.52 -6.40
N THR A 594 12.76 14.78 -6.71
CA THR A 594 12.33 15.79 -5.72
C THR A 594 11.04 16.48 -6.18
N PRO A 595 10.10 16.81 -5.28
CA PRO A 595 8.96 17.65 -5.62
C PRO A 595 9.45 19.07 -5.94
N LEU A 596 8.71 19.75 -6.81
CA LEU A 596 8.91 21.16 -7.13
C LEU A 596 8.38 22.03 -5.98
N VAL A 597 9.14 22.19 -4.89
CA VAL A 597 8.81 23.12 -3.81
C VAL A 597 9.95 24.11 -3.63
N ALA A 598 9.73 25.35 -4.08
CA ALA A 598 10.50 26.50 -3.63
C ALA A 598 9.90 27.00 -2.30
N ASN A 599 10.76 27.47 -1.38
CA ASN A 599 10.42 27.89 0.00
C ASN A 599 9.42 29.06 0.11
N ASP A 600 8.84 29.53 -1.00
CA ASP A 600 7.90 30.65 -1.05
C ASP A 600 6.48 30.25 -1.50
N GLY A 601 6.21 28.95 -1.70
CA GLY A 601 4.85 28.47 -1.99
C GLY A 601 4.31 28.90 -3.36
N THR A 602 5.18 29.32 -4.28
CA THR A 602 4.78 29.62 -5.67
C THR A 602 5.13 28.48 -6.61
N LEU A 603 4.11 27.90 -7.24
CA LEU A 603 4.28 27.03 -8.41
C LEU A 603 4.89 27.86 -9.54
N VAL A 604 6.14 27.58 -9.92
CA VAL A 604 6.74 28.18 -11.11
C VAL A 604 6.07 27.54 -12.32
N GLN A 605 5.05 28.23 -12.84
CA GLN A 605 4.40 27.91 -14.10
C GLN A 605 5.47 27.93 -15.21
N THR A 606 5.66 26.80 -15.88
CA THR A 606 6.45 26.74 -17.11
C THR A 606 5.74 27.58 -18.17
N ARG A 607 6.36 28.68 -18.58
CA ARG A 607 5.93 29.44 -19.76
C ARG A 607 6.25 28.60 -21.00
N GLY A 608 5.20 28.00 -21.55
CA GLY A 608 5.18 27.14 -22.72
C GLY A 608 3.84 26.42 -22.73
N GLU A 609 2.89 27.00 -23.45
CA GLU A 609 1.42 26.87 -23.38
C GLU A 609 0.83 25.50 -23.85
N PRO A 610 -0.51 25.31 -23.77
CA PRO A 610 -1.25 24.17 -23.16
C PRO A 610 -1.06 22.77 -23.73
#